data_AF-A0A946CQJ7-F1
#
_entry.id   AF-A0A946CQJ7-F1
#
_cell.length_a   1.000
_cell.length_b   1.000
_cell.length_c   1.000
_cell.angle_alpha   90.00
_cell.angle_beta   90.00
_cell.angle_gamma   90.00
#
_symmetry.space_group_name_H-M   'P 1'
#
loop_
_entity.id
_entity.type
_entity.pdbx_description
1 polymer ?
#
loop_
_entity_poly.entity_id
_entity_poly.type
_entity_poly.pdbx_seq_one_letter_code
_entity_poly.pdbx_strand_id
1 'polypeptide(L)'
;MGRGATFAVAAFGLLFASGVALAAETYRFSAPPGSLEIVRTVGGIEGGISQGPSRVGLRDRDGGVRLLELNRGKLAVSVSVPTSIPLAPRSDNILPHGEITYGTGGIARAWLTDPTERYAHGVLGDAIEAGGLALQRDDGRIARYKLDAGSVFEDRRVRLTDLDGDGRDEAIVVQSYLDAGAALAVFGLDESGVVFLSEVPAIGRANRWLNPVGAADFDGDGRTEVAFVETPHIGGTLRLYEFRDRKLHKDHAARGFSNHGIGSREQSQAAVHDWTGDGVADIAVPDARRSGIRFVTFAGGEFREFDAVAHRQKIVTAVRPAKLDRSGVVYAVYGLADGTIVAARPTPAK
;
A
#
# COMPACT_ATOMS: atom_id res chain seq x y z
N MET A 1 -27.94 1.82 63.99
CA MET A 1 -27.48 0.72 63.11
C MET A 1 -28.16 0.87 61.76
N GLY A 2 -27.43 0.78 60.65
CA GLY A 2 -27.96 0.83 59.28
C GLY A 2 -27.53 2.05 58.47
N ARG A 3 -26.27 2.08 58.01
CA ARG A 3 -25.76 3.03 57.00
C ARG A 3 -26.22 2.59 55.61
N GLY A 4 -26.84 3.49 54.85
CA GLY A 4 -27.12 3.30 53.42
C GLY A 4 -25.84 3.48 52.61
N ALA A 5 -25.48 2.46 51.82
CA ALA A 5 -24.31 2.47 50.96
C ALA A 5 -24.68 3.03 49.58
N THR A 6 -24.01 4.11 49.19
CA THR A 6 -24.01 4.66 47.82
C THR A 6 -23.10 3.79 46.96
N PHE A 7 -23.63 3.18 45.90
CA PHE A 7 -22.82 2.49 44.89
C PHE A 7 -22.20 3.50 43.94
N ALA A 8 -20.89 3.72 44.04
CA ALA A 8 -20.09 4.36 42.99
C ALA A 8 -19.65 3.27 42.01
N VAL A 9 -20.12 3.35 40.77
CA VAL A 9 -19.62 2.51 39.67
C VAL A 9 -18.28 3.09 39.23
N ALA A 10 -17.18 2.44 39.63
CA ALA A 10 -15.87 2.71 39.07
C ALA A 10 -15.76 2.00 37.71
N ALA A 11 -15.81 2.76 36.63
CA ALA A 11 -15.44 2.26 35.30
C ALA A 11 -13.93 2.01 35.28
N PHE A 12 -13.52 0.75 35.27
CA PHE A 12 -12.14 0.35 34.99
C PHE A 12 -11.85 0.61 33.50
N GLY A 13 -11.25 1.76 33.20
CA GLY A 13 -10.51 1.93 31.97
C GLY A 13 -9.21 1.12 32.09
N LEU A 14 -9.12 -0.01 31.39
CA LEU A 14 -7.84 -0.67 31.19
C LEU A 14 -6.98 0.20 30.26
N LEU A 15 -6.14 1.04 30.88
CA LEU A 15 -4.92 1.53 30.26
C LEU A 15 -3.95 0.34 30.17
N PHE A 16 -3.76 -0.20 28.96
CA PHE A 16 -2.52 -0.91 28.67
C PHE A 16 -1.41 0.13 28.60
N ALA A 17 -0.77 0.37 29.74
CA ALA A 17 0.50 1.06 29.83
C ALA A 17 1.63 0.06 29.55
N SER A 18 1.97 -0.15 28.28
CA SER A 18 3.31 -0.61 27.91
C SER A 18 4.17 0.63 27.66
N GLY A 19 5.05 0.95 28.60
CA GLY A 19 5.91 2.13 28.59
C GLY A 19 7.04 2.08 27.56
N VAL A 20 6.74 1.79 26.29
CA VAL A 20 7.64 2.10 25.19
C VAL A 20 7.38 3.55 24.81
N ALA A 21 8.36 4.42 25.06
CA ALA A 21 8.34 5.76 24.48
C ALA A 21 8.57 5.60 22.97
N LEU A 22 7.49 5.48 22.22
CA LEU A 22 7.50 5.58 20.76
C LEU A 22 7.92 7.01 20.42
N ALA A 23 9.14 7.17 19.92
CA ALA A 23 9.79 8.47 19.78
C ALA A 23 10.42 8.62 18.39
N ALA A 24 9.73 8.12 17.36
CA ALA A 24 10.11 8.34 15.98
C ALA A 24 10.48 9.81 15.75
N GLU A 25 11.68 10.01 15.21
CA GLU A 25 12.18 11.31 14.83
C GLU A 25 11.33 11.83 13.67
N THR A 26 10.78 13.03 13.81
CA THR A 26 9.88 13.60 12.80
C THR A 26 10.34 14.95 12.30
N TYR A 27 10.32 15.10 10.98
CA TYR A 27 10.55 16.36 10.29
C TYR A 27 9.28 16.76 9.55
N ARG A 28 8.95 18.06 9.57
CA ARG A 28 7.70 18.58 9.00
C ARG A 28 7.95 19.73 8.04
N PHE A 29 7.16 19.76 6.99
CA PHE A 29 7.11 20.84 6.01
C PHE A 29 5.65 21.13 5.68
N SER A 30 5.23 22.39 5.76
CA SER A 30 3.87 22.78 5.39
C SER A 30 3.82 23.17 3.92
N ALA A 31 2.97 22.49 3.16
CA ALA A 31 2.60 22.87 1.81
C ALA A 31 1.13 23.30 1.77
N PRO A 32 0.71 24.11 0.78
CA PRO A 32 -0.70 24.44 0.60
C PRO A 32 -1.58 23.17 0.51
N PRO A 33 -2.76 23.14 1.14
CA PRO A 33 -3.69 22.03 1.00
C PRO A 33 -4.04 21.77 -0.48
N GLY A 34 -4.03 20.49 -0.88
CA GLY A 34 -4.35 20.09 -2.25
C GLY A 34 -3.25 20.37 -3.28
N SER A 35 -2.00 20.65 -2.87
CA SER A 35 -0.82 20.60 -3.74
C SER A 35 0.06 19.38 -3.46
N LEU A 36 -0.55 18.28 -2.99
CA LEU A 36 0.16 17.13 -2.44
C LEU A 36 -0.09 15.87 -3.25
N GLU A 37 0.79 15.59 -4.20
CA GLU A 37 1.07 14.22 -4.63
C GLU A 37 2.53 13.93 -4.31
N ILE A 38 2.76 12.94 -3.45
CA ILE A 38 4.12 12.47 -3.16
C ILE A 38 4.50 11.50 -4.26
N VAL A 39 5.35 11.98 -5.16
CA VAL A 39 5.75 11.26 -6.36
C VAL A 39 7.18 10.75 -6.24
N ARG A 40 7.48 9.64 -6.90
CA ARG A 40 8.86 9.28 -7.22
C ARG A 40 9.39 10.26 -8.28
N THR A 41 10.69 10.48 -8.26
CA THR A 41 11.35 11.44 -9.16
C THR A 41 11.95 10.76 -10.39
N VAL A 42 11.86 9.43 -10.45
CA VAL A 42 12.15 8.62 -11.63
C VAL A 42 10.80 8.28 -12.28
N GLY A 43 10.71 8.46 -13.60
CA GLY A 43 9.49 8.15 -14.35
C GLY A 43 9.18 6.65 -14.34
N GLY A 44 7.90 6.32 -14.17
CA GLY A 44 7.42 4.94 -14.02
C GLY A 44 7.08 4.63 -12.57
N ILE A 45 5.87 4.09 -12.34
CA ILE A 45 5.59 3.38 -11.10
C ILE A 45 6.40 2.10 -11.23
N GLU A 46 7.50 1.98 -10.46
CA GLU A 46 8.20 0.69 -10.30
C GLU A 46 7.15 -0.37 -10.05
N GLY A 47 7.17 -1.42 -10.86
CA GLY A 47 6.08 -2.37 -10.93
C GLY A 47 5.89 -3.26 -9.72
N GLY A 48 6.80 -3.17 -8.76
CA GLY A 48 6.78 -3.88 -7.49
C GLY A 48 5.54 -3.57 -6.65
N ILE A 49 4.92 -4.61 -6.10
CA ILE A 49 3.99 -4.49 -4.97
C ILE A 49 4.66 -3.80 -3.77
N SER A 50 5.98 -4.01 -3.58
CA SER A 50 6.82 -3.32 -2.61
C SER A 50 7.67 -2.24 -3.27
N GLN A 51 7.60 -1.02 -2.75
CA GLN A 51 8.30 0.15 -3.30
C GLN A 51 9.63 0.32 -2.56
N GLY A 52 10.77 0.11 -3.24
CA GLY A 52 12.09 0.33 -2.65
C GLY A 52 12.35 1.81 -2.27
N PRO A 53 13.27 2.10 -1.32
CA PRO A 53 13.56 3.46 -0.90
C PRO A 53 14.11 4.33 -2.05
N SER A 54 13.48 5.49 -2.28
CA SER A 54 13.85 6.39 -3.38
C SER A 54 13.97 7.84 -2.96
N ARG A 55 14.42 8.72 -3.87
CA ARG A 55 14.11 10.16 -3.73
C ARG A 55 12.63 10.36 -4.00
N VAL A 56 12.04 11.31 -3.31
CA VAL A 56 10.62 11.67 -3.46
C VAL A 56 10.51 13.17 -3.73
N GLY A 57 9.46 13.55 -4.44
CA GLY A 57 9.13 14.94 -4.70
C GLY A 57 7.67 15.22 -4.45
N LEU A 58 7.34 16.50 -4.39
CA LEU A 58 5.98 17.01 -4.36
C LEU A 58 5.63 17.49 -5.77
N ARG A 59 4.56 16.93 -6.35
CA ARG A 59 4.02 17.43 -7.61
C ARG A 59 3.08 18.60 -7.34
N ASP A 60 3.33 19.72 -8.00
CA ASP A 60 2.45 20.89 -7.97
C ASP A 60 1.29 20.76 -8.98
N ARG A 61 0.34 21.70 -8.93
CA ARG A 61 -0.86 21.68 -9.79
C ARG A 61 -0.53 21.84 -11.27
N ASP A 62 0.61 22.42 -11.59
CA ASP A 62 1.08 22.66 -12.95
C ASP A 62 1.92 21.46 -13.47
N GLY A 63 2.02 20.39 -12.68
CA GLY A 63 2.76 19.17 -13.01
C GLY A 63 4.27 19.25 -12.73
N GLY A 64 4.77 20.37 -12.23
CA GLY A 64 6.15 20.53 -11.78
C GLY A 64 6.44 19.68 -10.55
N VAL A 65 7.64 19.10 -10.48
CA VAL A 65 8.07 18.29 -9.33
C VAL A 65 9.18 19.02 -8.58
N ARG A 66 9.00 19.16 -7.27
CA ARG A 66 10.01 19.69 -6.36
C ARG A 66 10.51 18.57 -5.47
N LEU A 67 11.82 18.33 -5.47
CA LEU A 67 12.43 17.26 -4.67
C LEU A 67 12.30 17.58 -3.19
N LEU A 68 11.90 16.62 -2.38
CA LEU A 68 11.90 16.76 -0.93
C LEU A 68 13.28 16.39 -0.39
N GLU A 69 13.85 17.27 0.43
CA GLU A 69 15.21 17.14 0.93
C GLU A 69 15.29 17.50 2.41
N LEU A 70 16.15 16.80 3.15
CA LEU A 70 16.46 17.09 4.53
C LEU A 70 17.79 17.84 4.60
N ASN A 71 17.73 19.13 4.93
CA ASN A 71 18.88 20.02 4.96
C ASN A 71 19.13 20.50 6.39
N ARG A 72 20.19 19.99 7.04
CA ARG A 72 20.57 20.35 8.42
C ARG A 72 19.40 20.23 9.41
N GLY A 73 18.68 19.10 9.37
CA GLY A 73 17.53 18.83 10.25
C GLY A 73 16.26 19.61 9.89
N LYS A 74 16.20 20.26 8.71
CA LYS A 74 15.01 20.94 8.23
C LYS A 74 14.53 20.32 6.91
N LEU A 75 13.28 19.88 6.90
CA LEU A 75 12.63 19.40 5.68
C LEU A 75 12.34 20.59 4.76
N ALA A 76 12.75 20.50 3.51
CA ALA A 76 12.61 21.54 2.51
C ALA A 76 12.33 20.93 1.13
N VAL A 77 11.94 21.77 0.18
CA VAL A 77 11.77 21.38 -1.22
C VAL A 77 12.77 22.11 -2.11
N SER A 78 13.25 21.43 -3.14
CA SER A 78 14.13 22.03 -4.16
C SER A 78 13.39 23.10 -4.96
N VAL A 79 14.15 23.85 -5.77
CA VAL A 79 13.58 24.61 -6.88
C VAL A 79 12.82 23.64 -7.80
N SER A 80 11.66 24.06 -8.30
CA SER A 80 10.88 23.23 -9.23
C SER A 80 11.67 23.00 -10.50
N VAL A 81 11.75 21.73 -10.91
CA VAL A 81 12.28 21.37 -12.21
C VAL A 81 11.08 20.96 -13.06
N PRO A 82 10.82 21.64 -14.19
CA PRO A 82 9.80 21.18 -15.13
C PRO A 82 10.11 19.74 -15.50
N THR A 83 9.22 18.83 -15.16
CA THR A 83 9.40 17.42 -15.50
C THR A 83 8.40 17.09 -16.60
N SER A 84 8.85 17.23 -17.85
CA SER A 84 8.12 16.64 -18.98
C SER A 84 8.56 15.18 -19.09
N ILE A 85 7.98 14.30 -18.28
CA ILE A 85 8.01 12.87 -18.63
C ILE A 85 6.90 12.71 -19.66
N PRO A 86 7.20 12.40 -20.93
CA PRO A 86 6.15 12.06 -21.88
C PRO A 86 5.36 10.91 -21.27
N LEU A 87 4.06 11.11 -21.04
CA LEU A 87 3.17 9.99 -20.72
C LEU A 87 3.28 9.03 -21.89
N ALA A 88 3.73 7.80 -21.63
CA ALA A 88 3.65 6.75 -22.63
C ALA A 88 2.20 6.70 -23.15
N PRO A 89 1.98 6.52 -24.47
CA PRO A 89 0.63 6.44 -25.00
C PRO A 89 -0.13 5.36 -24.23
N ARG A 90 -1.29 5.75 -23.68
CA ARG A 90 -2.17 4.82 -22.98
C ARG A 90 -2.61 3.74 -23.98
N SER A 91 -2.51 2.48 -23.58
CA SER A 91 -3.03 1.37 -24.40
C SER A 91 -4.54 1.58 -24.64
N ASP A 92 -5.00 1.23 -25.84
CA ASP A 92 -6.43 1.11 -26.10
C ASP A 92 -7.07 0.15 -25.09
N ASN A 93 -8.31 0.45 -24.69
CA ASN A 93 -9.10 -0.32 -23.72
C ASN A 93 -8.51 -0.43 -22.30
N ILE A 94 -7.53 0.42 -21.92
CA ILE A 94 -7.10 0.54 -20.52
C ILE A 94 -8.21 1.14 -19.66
N LEU A 95 -8.30 0.71 -18.40
CA LEU A 95 -9.16 1.34 -17.39
C LEU A 95 -8.92 2.88 -17.35
N PRO A 96 -9.96 3.75 -17.31
CA PRO A 96 -9.79 5.21 -17.42
C PRO A 96 -8.81 5.82 -16.41
N HIS A 97 -8.82 5.31 -15.18
CA HIS A 97 -7.88 5.68 -14.13
C HIS A 97 -6.90 4.57 -13.78
N GLY A 98 -6.77 3.57 -14.65
CA GLY A 98 -5.77 2.53 -14.51
C GLY A 98 -4.36 3.06 -14.71
N GLU A 99 -3.41 2.36 -14.11
CA GLU A 99 -1.99 2.62 -14.17
C GLU A 99 -1.30 1.48 -14.94
N ILE A 100 -0.18 1.81 -15.58
CA ILE A 100 0.70 0.82 -16.20
C ILE A 100 1.84 0.55 -15.22
N THR A 101 2.00 -0.71 -14.90
CA THR A 101 3.05 -1.25 -14.03
C THR A 101 4.15 -1.83 -14.90
N TYR A 102 5.41 -1.62 -14.54
CA TYR A 102 6.58 -2.09 -15.30
C TYR A 102 7.40 -3.10 -14.48
N GLY A 103 7.53 -4.32 -14.97
CA GLY A 103 8.29 -5.40 -14.32
C GLY A 103 9.60 -5.71 -15.03
N THR A 104 10.36 -6.64 -14.45
CA THR A 104 11.66 -7.09 -14.97
C THR A 104 11.81 -8.61 -14.94
N GLY A 105 10.87 -9.36 -14.36
CA GLY A 105 10.85 -10.83 -14.31
C GLY A 105 9.98 -11.44 -15.40
N GLY A 106 10.20 -11.10 -16.68
CA GLY A 106 9.43 -11.67 -17.81
C GLY A 106 8.11 -10.96 -18.14
N ILE A 107 7.59 -10.11 -17.24
CA ILE A 107 6.46 -9.20 -17.49
C ILE A 107 6.97 -7.76 -17.60
N ALA A 108 7.22 -7.29 -18.83
CA ALA A 108 7.67 -5.93 -19.07
C ALA A 108 6.63 -4.85 -18.70
N ARG A 109 5.34 -5.11 -18.95
CA ARG A 109 4.24 -4.19 -18.62
C ARG A 109 2.98 -4.92 -18.20
N ALA A 110 2.24 -4.37 -17.26
CA ALA A 110 0.93 -4.87 -16.85
C ALA A 110 -0.08 -3.74 -16.64
N TRP A 111 -1.33 -3.95 -17.05
CA TRP A 111 -2.42 -2.99 -16.86
C TRP A 111 -3.80 -3.64 -16.87
N LEU A 112 -4.78 -2.95 -16.30
CA LEU A 112 -6.18 -3.37 -16.26
C LEU A 112 -6.95 -2.89 -17.49
N THR A 113 -7.85 -3.71 -18.01
CA THR A 113 -8.59 -3.49 -19.26
C THR A 113 -10.09 -3.71 -19.11
N ASP A 114 -10.82 -3.44 -20.19
CA ASP A 114 -12.26 -3.71 -20.32
C ASP A 114 -13.09 -2.99 -19.25
N PRO A 115 -13.11 -1.64 -19.26
CA PRO A 115 -13.88 -0.85 -18.29
C PRO A 115 -15.35 -1.30 -18.27
N THR A 116 -15.91 -1.46 -17.07
CA THR A 116 -17.28 -1.95 -16.89
C THR A 116 -17.95 -1.30 -15.67
N GLU A 117 -19.26 -1.13 -15.77
CA GLU A 117 -20.11 -0.57 -14.70
C GLU A 117 -20.90 -1.66 -13.96
N ARG A 118 -20.56 -2.95 -14.16
CA ARG A 118 -21.32 -4.09 -13.58
C ARG A 118 -21.21 -4.22 -12.06
N TYR A 119 -20.33 -3.45 -11.44
CA TYR A 119 -20.09 -3.46 -10.00
C TYR A 119 -19.90 -2.02 -9.51
N ALA A 120 -20.97 -1.40 -9.02
CA ALA A 120 -21.00 0.02 -8.69
C ALA A 120 -20.68 0.30 -7.20
N HIS A 121 -19.46 -0.02 -6.76
CA HIS A 121 -19.04 0.23 -5.38
C HIS A 121 -18.55 1.66 -5.16
N GLY A 122 -17.75 2.22 -6.09
CA GLY A 122 -17.30 3.61 -5.98
C GLY A 122 -16.04 3.81 -5.14
N VAL A 123 -15.39 2.73 -4.69
CA VAL A 123 -14.37 2.82 -3.64
C VAL A 123 -13.13 3.57 -4.09
N LEU A 124 -12.80 3.52 -5.39
CA LEU A 124 -11.63 4.14 -6.03
C LEU A 124 -11.94 5.50 -6.68
N GLY A 125 -13.10 6.09 -6.38
CA GLY A 125 -13.44 7.46 -6.80
C GLY A 125 -14.18 7.57 -8.14
N ASP A 126 -14.54 6.46 -8.75
CA ASP A 126 -15.64 6.30 -9.72
C ASP A 126 -16.24 4.88 -9.56
N ALA A 127 -17.29 4.57 -10.33
CA ALA A 127 -17.97 3.27 -10.32
C ALA A 127 -17.63 2.44 -11.57
N ILE A 128 -16.41 2.61 -12.10
CA ILE A 128 -15.93 1.91 -13.30
C ILE A 128 -14.78 0.99 -12.89
N GLU A 129 -15.04 -0.30 -12.96
CA GLU A 129 -14.04 -1.33 -12.62
C GLU A 129 -13.51 -2.02 -13.88
N ALA A 130 -12.47 -2.84 -13.75
CA ALA A 130 -11.90 -3.55 -14.87
C ALA A 130 -12.50 -4.96 -15.04
N GLY A 131 -12.85 -5.30 -16.27
CA GLY A 131 -13.31 -6.64 -16.66
C GLY A 131 -12.19 -7.57 -17.14
N GLY A 132 -10.98 -7.06 -17.30
CA GLY A 132 -9.83 -7.83 -17.77
C GLY A 132 -8.48 -7.26 -17.31
N LEU A 133 -7.43 -8.02 -17.58
CA LEU A 133 -6.05 -7.62 -17.37
C LEU A 133 -5.21 -7.99 -18.59
N ALA A 134 -4.15 -7.22 -18.84
CA ALA A 134 -3.18 -7.46 -19.88
C ALA A 134 -1.77 -7.50 -19.31
N LEU A 135 -1.01 -8.54 -19.67
CA LEU A 135 0.40 -8.70 -19.35
C LEU A 135 1.20 -8.71 -20.66
N GLN A 136 2.14 -7.79 -20.80
CA GLN A 136 3.08 -7.77 -21.90
C GLN A 136 4.40 -8.40 -21.48
N ARG A 137 4.87 -9.35 -22.29
CA ARG A 137 6.19 -9.97 -22.16
C ARG A 137 7.31 -9.04 -22.59
N ASP A 138 8.54 -9.41 -22.24
CA ASP A 138 9.75 -8.70 -22.67
C ASP A 138 9.92 -8.64 -24.20
N ASP A 139 9.42 -9.64 -24.91
CA ASP A 139 9.41 -9.67 -26.39
C ASP A 139 8.29 -8.83 -27.03
N GLY A 140 7.48 -8.14 -26.22
CA GLY A 140 6.41 -7.26 -26.64
C GLY A 140 5.06 -7.95 -26.89
N ARG A 141 4.97 -9.29 -26.86
CA ARG A 141 3.68 -10.01 -26.99
C ARG A 141 2.79 -9.72 -25.78
N ILE A 142 1.50 -9.50 -26.03
CA ILE A 142 0.50 -9.19 -25.00
C ILE A 142 -0.42 -10.39 -24.81
N ALA A 143 -0.42 -10.95 -23.60
CA ALA A 143 -1.41 -11.91 -23.14
C ALA A 143 -2.53 -11.18 -22.39
N ARG A 144 -3.76 -11.66 -22.50
CA ARG A 144 -4.94 -11.05 -21.85
C ARG A 144 -5.72 -12.10 -21.09
N TYR A 145 -6.28 -11.69 -19.96
CA TYR A 145 -7.23 -12.47 -19.18
C TYR A 145 -8.51 -11.67 -19.02
N LYS A 146 -9.67 -12.30 -19.25
CA LYS A 146 -10.98 -11.67 -19.13
C LYS A 146 -11.78 -12.40 -18.06
N LEU A 147 -12.28 -11.63 -17.09
CA LEU A 147 -13.18 -12.15 -16.08
C LEU A 147 -14.54 -12.49 -16.67
N ASP A 148 -15.22 -13.44 -16.04
CA ASP A 148 -16.64 -13.64 -16.27
C ASP A 148 -17.47 -12.44 -15.75
N ALA A 149 -18.79 -12.50 -15.96
CA ALA A 149 -19.69 -11.43 -15.54
C ALA A 149 -19.94 -11.39 -14.01
N GLY A 150 -19.47 -12.39 -13.25
CA GLY A 150 -19.69 -12.53 -11.81
C GLY A 150 -18.66 -11.82 -10.93
N SER A 151 -17.62 -11.23 -11.53
CA SER A 151 -16.56 -10.51 -10.81
C SER A 151 -16.00 -9.32 -11.60
N VAL A 152 -15.22 -8.46 -10.94
CA VAL A 152 -14.43 -7.37 -11.54
C VAL A 152 -13.05 -7.33 -10.89
N PHE A 153 -12.06 -6.74 -11.55
CA PHE A 153 -10.86 -6.27 -10.86
C PHE A 153 -11.13 -4.86 -10.31
N GLU A 154 -11.34 -4.76 -8.99
CA GLU A 154 -11.59 -3.52 -8.26
C GLU A 154 -10.25 -2.94 -7.76
N ASP A 155 -9.43 -2.52 -8.72
CA ASP A 155 -8.06 -2.05 -8.52
C ASP A 155 -7.71 -1.02 -9.60
N ARG A 156 -6.64 -0.24 -9.40
CA ARG A 156 -6.12 0.68 -10.44
C ARG A 156 -4.80 0.21 -11.03
N ARG A 157 -4.13 -0.76 -10.44
CA ARG A 157 -2.84 -1.27 -10.92
C ARG A 157 -2.72 -2.78 -10.72
N VAL A 158 -2.07 -3.44 -11.67
CA VAL A 158 -1.54 -4.80 -11.48
C VAL A 158 -0.21 -4.66 -10.74
N ARG A 159 0.05 -5.40 -9.67
CA ARG A 159 1.35 -5.35 -8.99
C ARG A 159 2.17 -6.57 -9.38
N LEU A 160 3.45 -6.39 -9.67
CA LEU A 160 4.35 -7.43 -10.17
C LEU A 160 5.40 -7.75 -9.13
N THR A 161 5.63 -9.02 -8.84
CA THR A 161 6.76 -9.49 -8.01
C THR A 161 6.97 -10.98 -8.21
N ASP A 162 8.21 -11.42 -8.15
CA ASP A 162 8.56 -12.84 -8.03
C ASP A 162 8.14 -13.34 -6.64
N LEU A 163 7.04 -14.10 -6.56
CA LEU A 163 6.51 -14.60 -5.29
C LEU A 163 7.10 -15.95 -4.89
N ASP A 164 7.49 -16.78 -5.85
CA ASP A 164 8.02 -18.12 -5.60
C ASP A 164 9.55 -18.26 -5.76
N GLY A 165 10.22 -17.16 -6.12
CA GLY A 165 11.68 -17.07 -6.21
C GLY A 165 12.25 -17.71 -7.47
N ASP A 166 11.44 -17.92 -8.51
CA ASP A 166 11.86 -18.59 -9.74
C ASP A 166 12.46 -17.63 -10.81
N GLY A 167 12.54 -16.34 -10.47
CA GLY A 167 13.04 -15.27 -11.33
C GLY A 167 12.00 -14.69 -12.28
N ARG A 168 10.73 -15.10 -12.20
CA ARG A 168 9.61 -14.53 -12.97
C ARG A 168 8.62 -13.81 -12.06
N ASP A 169 8.06 -12.71 -12.55
CA ASP A 169 7.06 -11.95 -11.82
C ASP A 169 5.69 -12.64 -11.89
N GLU A 170 5.03 -12.76 -10.75
CA GLU A 170 3.58 -12.95 -10.64
C GLU A 170 2.85 -11.59 -10.66
N ALA A 171 1.62 -11.60 -11.17
CA ALA A 171 0.71 -10.47 -11.21
C ALA A 171 -0.35 -10.56 -10.11
N ILE A 172 -0.41 -9.54 -9.27
CA ILE A 172 -1.31 -9.43 -8.12
C ILE A 172 -2.34 -8.32 -8.36
N VAL A 173 -3.61 -8.66 -8.15
CA VAL A 173 -4.76 -7.74 -8.33
C VAL A 173 -5.82 -7.97 -7.25
N VAL A 174 -6.66 -6.97 -7.01
CA VAL A 174 -7.88 -7.14 -6.21
C VAL A 174 -9.05 -7.53 -7.11
N GLN A 175 -9.58 -8.75 -6.95
CA GLN A 175 -10.77 -9.24 -7.64
C GLN A 175 -11.97 -9.18 -6.71
N SER A 176 -13.01 -8.45 -7.09
CA SER A 176 -14.27 -8.33 -6.34
C SER A 176 -15.38 -9.12 -7.00
N TYR A 177 -15.95 -10.06 -6.25
CA TYR A 177 -17.12 -10.83 -6.64
C TYR A 177 -18.41 -10.05 -6.35
N LEU A 178 -19.36 -10.14 -7.28
CA LEU A 178 -20.63 -9.40 -7.22
C LEU A 178 -21.47 -9.76 -5.97
N ASP A 179 -21.29 -10.95 -5.41
CA ASP A 179 -22.01 -11.45 -4.24
C ASP A 179 -21.12 -11.69 -3.01
N ALA A 180 -19.82 -11.92 -3.17
CA ALA A 180 -18.91 -12.33 -2.09
C ALA A 180 -17.86 -11.28 -1.68
N GLY A 181 -17.73 -10.16 -2.40
CA GLY A 181 -16.72 -9.13 -2.11
C GLY A 181 -15.32 -9.48 -2.60
N ALA A 182 -14.31 -8.76 -2.13
CA ALA A 182 -12.95 -8.81 -2.65
C ALA A 182 -12.14 -10.04 -2.21
N ALA A 183 -11.25 -10.46 -3.10
CA ALA A 183 -10.15 -11.38 -2.87
C ALA A 183 -8.88 -10.77 -3.50
N LEU A 184 -7.73 -10.97 -2.85
CA LEU A 184 -6.44 -10.76 -3.48
C LEU A 184 -6.14 -11.98 -4.34
N ALA A 185 -5.95 -11.76 -5.65
CA ALA A 185 -5.75 -12.80 -6.65
C ALA A 185 -4.37 -12.67 -7.29
N VAL A 186 -3.78 -13.82 -7.62
CA VAL A 186 -2.44 -13.99 -8.19
C VAL A 186 -2.56 -14.71 -9.52
N PHE A 187 -1.92 -14.13 -10.54
CA PHE A 187 -1.84 -14.64 -11.89
C PHE A 187 -0.37 -14.83 -12.30
N GLY A 188 -0.08 -15.88 -13.06
CA GLY A 188 1.21 -16.09 -13.70
C GLY A 188 1.14 -15.81 -15.20
N LEU A 189 2.30 -15.85 -15.84
CA LEU A 189 2.45 -15.73 -17.29
C LEU A 189 3.33 -16.87 -17.82
N ASP A 190 2.73 -17.85 -18.49
CA ASP A 190 3.45 -18.97 -19.13
C ASP A 190 3.36 -18.88 -20.66
N GLU A 191 3.79 -19.87 -21.43
CA GLU A 191 3.71 -19.83 -22.91
C GLU A 191 2.27 -19.73 -23.45
N SER A 192 1.28 -20.27 -22.73
CA SER A 192 -0.13 -20.30 -23.12
C SER A 192 -0.83 -18.96 -22.91
N GLY A 193 -0.34 -18.13 -21.99
CA GLY A 193 -0.88 -16.81 -21.71
C GLY A 193 -0.91 -16.50 -20.22
N VAL A 194 -1.89 -15.69 -19.81
CA VAL A 194 -2.13 -15.38 -18.41
C VAL A 194 -2.85 -16.56 -17.75
N VAL A 195 -2.34 -17.05 -16.62
CA VAL A 195 -2.89 -18.20 -15.90
C VAL A 195 -3.25 -17.79 -14.47
N PHE A 196 -4.45 -18.10 -14.02
CA PHE A 196 -4.84 -17.94 -12.62
C PHE A 196 -4.07 -18.94 -11.74
N LEU A 197 -3.44 -18.46 -10.66
CA LEU A 197 -2.67 -19.31 -9.75
C LEU A 197 -3.40 -19.56 -8.44
N SER A 198 -3.78 -18.48 -7.76
CA SER A 198 -4.38 -18.55 -6.43
C SER A 198 -5.12 -17.27 -6.10
N GLU A 199 -6.04 -17.35 -5.16
CA GLU A 199 -6.60 -16.20 -4.47
C GLU A 199 -6.77 -16.50 -2.98
N VAL A 200 -6.87 -15.45 -2.16
CA VAL A 200 -7.38 -15.60 -0.79
C VAL A 200 -8.90 -15.80 -0.80
N PRO A 201 -9.52 -16.36 0.25
CA PRO A 201 -10.97 -16.42 0.34
C PRO A 201 -11.62 -15.03 0.23
N ALA A 202 -12.68 -14.92 -0.57
CA ALA A 202 -13.45 -13.68 -0.69
C ALA A 202 -14.00 -13.22 0.67
N ILE A 203 -13.96 -11.91 0.92
CA ILE A 203 -14.16 -11.33 2.26
C ILE A 203 -15.63 -11.05 2.62
N GLY A 204 -16.51 -11.99 2.24
CA GLY A 204 -17.87 -12.10 2.76
C GLY A 204 -18.97 -11.74 1.77
N ARG A 205 -19.28 -10.45 1.62
CA ARG A 205 -20.40 -9.96 0.78
C ARG A 205 -19.95 -8.86 -0.17
N ALA A 206 -20.76 -8.58 -1.17
CA ALA A 206 -20.60 -7.43 -2.07
C ALA A 206 -20.18 -6.15 -1.34
N ASN A 207 -19.36 -5.34 -1.99
CA ASN A 207 -18.81 -4.06 -1.50
C ASN A 207 -17.92 -4.19 -0.26
N ARG A 208 -17.43 -5.39 0.05
CA ARG A 208 -16.28 -5.57 0.93
C ARG A 208 -15.02 -5.54 0.09
N TRP A 209 -14.12 -4.63 0.42
CA TRP A 209 -12.90 -4.40 -0.33
C TRP A 209 -11.66 -4.51 0.58
N LEU A 210 -10.51 -4.80 -0.01
CA LEU A 210 -9.21 -4.85 0.63
C LEU A 210 -8.22 -4.02 -0.17
N ASN A 211 -7.19 -3.50 0.49
CA ASN A 211 -6.15 -2.74 -0.19
C ASN A 211 -4.77 -3.36 0.05
N PRO A 212 -4.05 -3.76 -1.00
CA PRO A 212 -2.68 -4.27 -0.86
C PRO A 212 -1.73 -3.29 -0.17
N VAL A 213 -0.78 -3.83 0.60
CA VAL A 213 0.29 -3.09 1.29
C VAL A 213 1.62 -3.29 0.58
N GLY A 214 2.00 -4.55 0.34
CA GLY A 214 3.33 -4.93 -0.10
C GLY A 214 3.50 -6.44 -0.15
N ALA A 215 4.61 -6.92 -0.70
CA ALA A 215 5.05 -8.31 -0.57
C ALA A 215 6.54 -8.36 -0.23
N ALA A 216 6.88 -9.18 0.74
CA ALA A 216 8.23 -9.41 1.25
C ALA A 216 8.19 -10.64 2.17
N ASP A 217 9.36 -11.12 2.55
CA ASP A 217 9.54 -11.98 3.72
C ASP A 217 9.37 -11.12 4.98
N PHE A 218 8.16 -11.14 5.55
CA PHE A 218 7.77 -10.30 6.69
C PHE A 218 7.99 -10.99 8.03
N ASP A 219 8.12 -12.31 8.06
CA ASP A 219 8.33 -13.10 9.28
C ASP A 219 9.78 -13.62 9.43
N GLY A 220 10.56 -13.61 8.34
CA GLY A 220 11.97 -13.98 8.27
C GLY A 220 12.20 -15.46 7.97
N ASP A 221 11.19 -16.20 7.46
CA ASP A 221 11.29 -17.63 7.17
C ASP A 221 11.89 -17.97 5.80
N GLY A 222 12.14 -16.94 4.96
CA GLY A 222 12.70 -17.04 3.63
C GLY A 222 11.66 -17.19 2.51
N ARG A 223 10.36 -17.12 2.81
CA ARG A 223 9.26 -17.10 1.83
C ARG A 223 8.67 -15.71 1.72
N THR A 224 7.92 -15.47 0.64
CA THR A 224 7.29 -14.16 0.42
C THR A 224 5.83 -14.21 0.85
N GLU A 225 5.44 -13.27 1.70
CA GLU A 225 4.03 -13.03 2.01
C GLU A 225 3.53 -11.83 1.24
N VAL A 226 2.26 -11.86 0.86
CA VAL A 226 1.53 -10.69 0.39
C VAL A 226 0.73 -10.09 1.55
N ALA A 227 1.05 -8.84 1.89
CA ALA A 227 0.35 -8.08 2.92
C ALA A 227 -0.76 -7.21 2.33
N PHE A 228 -1.92 -7.16 2.99
CA PHE A 228 -3.02 -6.25 2.66
C PHE A 228 -3.85 -5.87 3.89
N VAL A 229 -4.57 -4.75 3.82
CA VAL A 229 -5.56 -4.38 4.83
C VAL A 229 -6.94 -4.79 4.34
N GLU A 230 -7.53 -5.78 5.00
CA GLU A 230 -8.91 -6.20 4.80
C GLU A 230 -9.88 -5.16 5.38
N THR A 231 -10.82 -4.72 4.54
CA THR A 231 -11.90 -3.79 4.90
C THR A 231 -11.41 -2.51 5.59
N PRO A 232 -10.55 -1.71 4.93
CA PRO A 232 -9.87 -0.56 5.54
C PRO A 232 -10.80 0.57 6.01
N HIS A 233 -12.09 0.54 5.67
CA HIS A 233 -13.09 1.53 6.08
C HIS A 233 -13.97 1.08 7.25
N ILE A 234 -13.84 -0.16 7.69
CA ILE A 234 -14.67 -0.75 8.76
C ILE A 234 -13.85 -1.62 9.72
N GLY A 235 -13.38 -2.79 9.28
CA GLY A 235 -12.73 -3.77 10.14
C GLY A 235 -11.23 -3.52 10.33
N GLY A 236 -10.54 -3.14 9.25
CA GLY A 236 -9.15 -2.69 9.32
C GLY A 236 -8.18 -3.74 9.86
N THR A 237 -8.16 -4.91 9.23
CA THR A 237 -7.24 -6.01 9.60
C THR A 237 -6.09 -6.08 8.61
N LEU A 238 -4.87 -5.83 9.05
CA LEU A 238 -3.66 -6.16 8.31
C LEU A 238 -3.51 -7.68 8.29
N ARG A 239 -3.39 -8.28 7.12
CA ARG A 239 -3.25 -9.72 6.91
C ARG A 239 -2.04 -10.00 6.03
N LEU A 240 -1.32 -11.06 6.36
CA LEU A 240 -0.24 -11.64 5.58
C LEU A 240 -0.71 -13.01 5.07
N TYR A 241 -0.41 -13.29 3.81
CA TYR A 241 -0.60 -14.59 3.19
C TYR A 241 0.71 -15.00 2.52
N GLU A 242 1.32 -16.06 3.02
CA GLU A 242 2.53 -16.68 2.46
C GLU A 242 2.19 -17.34 1.13
N PHE A 243 3.01 -17.09 0.11
CA PHE A 243 2.91 -17.78 -1.17
C PHE A 243 3.79 -19.03 -1.18
N ARG A 244 3.19 -20.21 -1.13
CA ARG A 244 3.89 -21.50 -1.25
C ARG A 244 3.07 -22.49 -2.06
N ASP A 245 3.75 -23.40 -2.74
CA ASP A 245 3.12 -24.42 -3.59
C ASP A 245 2.14 -23.82 -4.63
N ARG A 246 2.47 -22.62 -5.11
CA ARG A 246 1.67 -21.80 -6.04
C ARG A 246 0.31 -21.37 -5.47
N LYS A 247 0.18 -21.29 -4.14
CA LYS A 247 -1.03 -20.95 -3.41
C LYS A 247 -0.76 -19.94 -2.31
N LEU A 248 -1.76 -19.10 -2.03
CA LEU A 248 -1.77 -18.20 -0.89
C LEU A 248 -2.26 -18.94 0.36
N HIS A 249 -1.41 -19.03 1.36
CA HIS A 249 -1.71 -19.62 2.66
C HIS A 249 -1.85 -18.51 3.70
N LYS A 250 -2.94 -18.52 4.46
CA LYS A 250 -3.10 -17.57 5.56
C LYS A 250 -1.97 -17.79 6.55
N ASP A 251 -1.33 -16.70 6.91
CA ASP A 251 -0.21 -16.70 7.83
C ASP A 251 -0.51 -15.78 9.03
N HIS A 252 -0.07 -14.53 9.03
CA HIS A 252 -0.30 -13.60 10.15
C HIS A 252 -1.47 -12.61 9.96
N ALA A 253 -1.94 -12.04 11.08
CA ALA A 253 -2.91 -10.95 11.05
C ALA A 253 -2.87 -10.06 12.31
N ALA A 254 -3.13 -8.77 12.13
CA ALA A 254 -3.26 -7.79 13.21
C ALA A 254 -4.36 -6.76 12.91
N ARG A 255 -5.11 -6.33 13.92
CA ARG A 255 -6.21 -5.36 13.77
C ARG A 255 -5.78 -3.93 14.06
N GLY A 256 -6.60 -2.98 13.60
CA GLY A 256 -6.49 -1.56 13.99
C GLY A 256 -5.82 -0.68 12.95
N PHE A 257 -5.96 -1.00 11.66
CA PHE A 257 -5.28 -0.34 10.57
C PHE A 257 -6.25 0.16 9.48
N SER A 258 -5.86 1.21 8.76
CA SER A 258 -6.58 1.69 7.58
C SER A 258 -5.57 2.29 6.61
N ASN A 259 -5.36 1.67 5.44
CA ASN A 259 -4.47 2.17 4.41
C ASN A 259 -5.23 2.76 3.21
N HIS A 260 -6.49 3.15 3.40
CA HIS A 260 -7.29 3.73 2.32
C HIS A 260 -8.38 4.68 2.84
N GLY A 261 -8.52 5.84 2.19
CA GLY A 261 -9.69 6.71 2.33
C GLY A 261 -10.77 6.35 1.32
N ILE A 262 -11.99 6.10 1.76
CA ILE A 262 -13.11 5.77 0.86
C ILE A 262 -13.29 6.84 -0.24
N GLY A 263 -13.41 6.42 -1.49
CA GLY A 263 -13.52 7.29 -2.66
C GLY A 263 -12.20 7.92 -3.12
N SER A 264 -11.08 7.63 -2.45
CA SER A 264 -9.75 8.07 -2.88
C SER A 264 -9.26 7.20 -4.03
N ARG A 265 -8.48 7.80 -4.94
CA ARG A 265 -7.70 7.06 -5.94
C ARG A 265 -6.35 6.59 -5.39
N GLU A 266 -5.92 7.12 -4.25
CA GLU A 266 -4.63 6.78 -3.64
C GLU A 266 -4.70 5.46 -2.86
N GLN A 267 -4.12 4.42 -3.44
CA GLN A 267 -4.04 3.07 -2.84
C GLN A 267 -2.73 2.82 -2.06
N SER A 268 -1.76 3.72 -2.11
CA SER A 268 -0.40 3.51 -1.60
C SER A 268 -0.20 4.10 -0.19
N GLN A 269 -1.21 4.05 0.68
CA GLN A 269 -1.10 4.63 2.04
C GLN A 269 -0.40 3.69 3.05
N ALA A 270 0.54 2.86 2.60
CA ALA A 270 1.42 2.06 3.45
C ALA A 270 2.77 1.90 2.73
N ALA A 271 3.82 1.59 3.49
CA ALA A 271 5.16 1.38 2.95
C ALA A 271 5.82 0.17 3.61
N VAL A 272 6.69 -0.49 2.85
CA VAL A 272 7.50 -1.63 3.28
C VAL A 272 8.97 -1.23 3.25
N HIS A 273 9.69 -1.48 4.33
CA HIS A 273 11.14 -1.31 4.44
C HIS A 273 11.65 -1.98 5.71
N ASP A 274 12.87 -2.48 5.71
CA ASP A 274 13.57 -2.91 6.94
C ASP A 274 14.06 -1.67 7.72
N TRP A 275 13.22 -1.20 8.64
CA TRP A 275 13.52 -0.06 9.52
C TRP A 275 14.19 -0.49 10.83
N THR A 276 13.95 -1.73 11.28
CA THR A 276 14.60 -2.33 12.45
C THR A 276 16.08 -2.64 12.18
N GLY A 277 16.44 -2.90 10.93
CA GLY A 277 17.78 -3.26 10.48
C GLY A 277 18.15 -4.72 10.78
N ASP A 278 17.16 -5.58 11.00
CA ASP A 278 17.35 -7.00 11.31
C ASP A 278 17.33 -7.91 10.08
N GLY A 279 17.11 -7.33 8.89
CA GLY A 279 17.04 -8.05 7.62
C GLY A 279 15.64 -8.55 7.26
N VAL A 280 14.64 -8.37 8.14
CA VAL A 280 13.24 -8.70 7.89
C VAL A 280 12.46 -7.43 7.53
N ALA A 281 11.52 -7.54 6.59
CA ALA A 281 10.77 -6.38 6.16
C ALA A 281 9.78 -5.88 7.24
N ASP A 282 9.77 -4.57 7.50
CA ASP A 282 8.76 -3.94 8.36
C ASP A 282 7.72 -3.19 7.52
N ILE A 283 6.61 -2.82 8.18
CA ILE A 283 5.49 -2.10 7.57
C ILE A 283 5.23 -0.79 8.31
N ALA A 284 5.24 0.32 7.58
CA ALA A 284 4.66 1.59 8.01
C ALA A 284 3.22 1.69 7.49
N VAL A 285 2.24 1.61 8.38
CA VAL A 285 0.81 1.57 8.04
C VAL A 285 -0.01 2.48 8.96
N PRO A 286 -0.99 3.24 8.46
CA PRO A 286 -1.79 4.11 9.31
C PRO A 286 -2.68 3.33 10.29
N ASP A 287 -2.92 3.94 11.44
CA ASP A 287 -3.94 3.48 12.38
C ASP A 287 -5.35 3.47 11.74
N ALA A 288 -6.31 2.82 12.40
CA ALA A 288 -7.69 2.72 11.88
C ALA A 288 -8.37 4.07 11.59
N ARG A 289 -7.90 5.16 12.22
CA ARG A 289 -8.42 6.53 12.02
C ARG A 289 -7.67 7.28 10.90
N ARG A 290 -6.57 6.70 10.41
CA ARG A 290 -5.53 7.31 9.58
C ARG A 290 -4.89 8.53 10.22
N SER A 291 -5.02 8.71 11.53
CA SER A 291 -4.49 9.87 12.27
C SER A 291 -3.14 9.60 12.92
N GLY A 292 -2.56 8.43 12.69
CA GLY A 292 -1.21 8.09 13.09
C GLY A 292 -0.60 7.12 12.09
N ILE A 293 0.72 7.16 11.93
CA ILE A 293 1.48 6.11 11.26
C ILE A 293 2.04 5.17 12.34
N ARG A 294 1.87 3.87 12.17
CA ARG A 294 2.42 2.83 13.05
C ARG A 294 3.48 2.05 12.28
N PHE A 295 4.60 1.76 12.92
CA PHE A 295 5.67 0.92 12.41
C PHE A 295 5.58 -0.43 13.09
N VAL A 296 5.35 -1.47 12.28
CA VAL A 296 5.07 -2.82 12.76
C VAL A 296 5.95 -3.82 12.04
N THR A 297 6.22 -4.94 12.70
CA THR A 297 7.00 -6.04 12.17
C THR A 297 6.33 -7.36 12.52
N PHE A 298 6.58 -8.39 11.72
CA PHE A 298 6.21 -9.77 12.01
C PHE A 298 7.45 -10.66 12.21
N ALA A 299 8.66 -10.08 12.25
CA ALA A 299 9.90 -10.80 12.42
C ALA A 299 9.84 -11.78 13.61
N GLY A 300 10.18 -13.05 13.34
CA GLY A 300 10.06 -14.14 14.31
C GLY A 300 8.65 -14.72 14.45
N GLY A 301 7.75 -14.44 13.51
CA GLY A 301 6.39 -14.97 13.44
C GLY A 301 5.38 -14.30 14.39
N GLU A 302 5.73 -13.15 14.97
CA GLU A 302 4.88 -12.43 15.92
C GLU A 302 4.67 -10.97 15.53
N PHE A 303 3.41 -10.52 15.60
CA PHE A 303 3.10 -9.10 15.43
C PHE A 303 3.69 -8.27 16.56
N ARG A 304 4.50 -7.27 16.20
CA ARG A 304 5.01 -6.26 17.12
C ARG A 304 4.93 -4.86 16.52
N GLU A 305 4.37 -3.92 17.27
CA GLU A 305 4.56 -2.49 17.00
C GLU A 305 5.81 -2.01 17.74
N PHE A 306 6.72 -1.35 17.03
CA PHE A 306 7.97 -0.85 17.59
C PHE A 306 8.10 0.67 17.58
N ASP A 307 7.30 1.38 16.78
CA ASP A 307 7.22 2.84 16.83
C ASP A 307 5.89 3.36 16.25
N ALA A 308 5.54 4.61 16.54
CA ALA A 308 4.40 5.29 15.95
C ALA A 308 4.54 6.81 16.01
N VAL A 309 3.87 7.51 15.10
CA VAL A 309 3.71 8.97 15.15
C VAL A 309 2.24 9.33 15.06
N ALA A 310 1.73 10.00 16.10
CA ALA A 310 0.36 10.51 16.15
C ALA A 310 0.23 11.90 15.50
N HIS A 311 -0.91 12.15 14.88
CA HIS A 311 -1.29 13.39 14.22
C HIS A 311 -2.70 13.81 14.61
N ARG A 312 -2.99 15.10 14.44
CA ARG A 312 -4.35 15.64 14.57
C ARG A 312 -5.17 15.51 13.28
N GLN A 313 -4.49 15.28 12.16
CA GLN A 313 -5.07 15.23 10.81
C GLN A 313 -4.86 13.85 10.20
N LYS A 314 -5.73 13.48 9.27
CA LYS A 314 -5.62 12.20 8.57
C LYS A 314 -4.47 12.21 7.57
N ILE A 315 -3.81 11.08 7.42
CA ILE A 315 -2.90 10.77 6.31
C ILE A 315 -3.75 10.58 5.04
N VAL A 316 -3.45 11.33 3.98
CA VAL A 316 -4.26 11.40 2.74
C VAL A 316 -3.49 11.14 1.46
N THR A 317 -2.15 11.08 1.52
CA THR A 317 -1.30 10.75 0.37
C THR A 317 -0.79 9.32 0.46
N ALA A 318 -0.01 8.90 -0.54
CA ALA A 318 0.90 7.76 -0.41
C ALA A 318 1.81 7.90 0.82
N VAL A 319 2.19 6.76 1.39
CA VAL A 319 3.31 6.61 2.32
C VAL A 319 4.47 6.02 1.50
N ARG A 320 5.65 6.65 1.53
CA ARG A 320 6.81 6.18 0.76
C ARG A 320 8.04 6.03 1.64
N PRO A 321 8.82 4.95 1.50
CA PRO A 321 10.16 4.88 2.05
C PRO A 321 11.07 5.79 1.20
N ALA A 322 11.74 6.76 1.83
CA ALA A 322 12.48 7.78 1.11
C ALA A 322 13.84 8.11 1.72
N LYS A 323 14.83 8.33 0.86
CA LYS A 323 16.13 8.90 1.21
C LYS A 323 16.09 10.40 0.95
N LEU A 324 16.21 11.20 2.00
CA LEU A 324 16.05 12.66 1.95
C LEU A 324 17.37 13.43 1.93
N ASP A 325 18.48 12.75 2.13
CA ASP A 325 19.84 13.29 2.09
C ASP A 325 20.85 12.19 1.70
N ARG A 326 22.15 12.50 1.82
CA ARG A 326 23.24 11.57 1.50
C ARG A 326 23.59 10.61 2.64
N SER A 327 22.90 10.66 3.79
CA SER A 327 23.20 9.77 4.93
C SER A 327 22.82 8.32 4.66
N GLY A 328 21.93 8.08 3.69
CA GLY A 328 21.37 6.76 3.41
C GLY A 328 20.21 6.36 4.31
N VAL A 329 19.88 7.16 5.34
CA VAL A 329 18.73 6.95 6.22
C VAL A 329 17.43 6.98 5.41
N VAL A 330 16.54 6.03 5.72
CA VAL A 330 15.23 5.90 5.07
C VAL A 330 14.12 6.35 6.03
N TYR A 331 13.31 7.28 5.55
CA TYR A 331 12.16 7.84 6.25
C TYR A 331 10.86 7.30 5.64
N ALA A 332 9.82 7.11 6.44
CA ALA A 332 8.46 7.05 5.92
C ALA A 332 7.96 8.48 5.67
N VAL A 333 7.71 8.83 4.41
CA VAL A 333 7.25 10.17 4.00
C VAL A 333 5.79 10.11 3.55
N TYR A 334 4.98 10.98 4.13
CA TYR A 334 3.54 11.06 3.88
C TYR A 334 2.97 12.45 4.14
N GLY A 335 1.78 12.73 3.63
CA GLY A 335 1.08 14.00 3.72
C GLY A 335 -0.22 13.90 4.51
N LEU A 336 -0.48 14.93 5.31
CA LEU A 336 -1.66 15.10 6.12
C LEU A 336 -2.70 15.98 5.41
N ALA A 337 -3.97 15.84 5.81
CA ALA A 337 -5.10 16.57 5.24
C ALA A 337 -4.99 18.11 5.31
N ASP A 338 -4.19 18.65 6.24
CA ASP A 338 -3.95 20.09 6.38
C ASP A 338 -2.81 20.64 5.50
N GLY A 339 -2.22 19.80 4.63
CA GLY A 339 -1.09 20.20 3.79
C GLY A 339 0.28 19.89 4.39
N THR A 340 0.36 19.37 5.62
CA THR A 340 1.64 19.03 6.26
C THR A 340 2.24 17.77 5.66
N ILE A 341 3.46 17.86 5.15
CA ILE A 341 4.33 16.73 4.83
C ILE A 341 5.13 16.35 6.07
N VAL A 342 5.16 15.06 6.36
CA VAL A 342 5.91 14.46 7.47
C VAL A 342 6.91 13.47 6.91
N ALA A 343 8.15 13.58 7.35
CA ALA A 343 9.15 12.51 7.24
C ALA A 343 9.38 11.93 8.63
N ALA A 344 9.02 10.66 8.83
CA ALA A 344 9.16 9.96 10.09
C ALA A 344 10.27 8.90 9.97
N ARG A 345 11.22 8.93 10.90
CA ARG A 345 12.23 7.89 11.07
C ARG A 345 11.93 7.15 12.37
N PRO A 346 11.54 5.87 12.33
CA PRO A 346 11.33 5.12 13.55
C PRO A 346 12.66 4.87 14.28
N THR A 347 12.56 4.72 15.59
CA THR A 347 13.64 4.44 16.52
C THR A 347 13.37 3.08 17.17
N PRO A 348 13.69 1.97 16.47
CA PRO A 348 13.51 0.64 17.05
C PRO A 348 14.28 0.56 18.38
N ALA A 349 13.63 0.04 19.42
CA ALA A 349 14.31 -0.27 20.68
C ALA A 349 15.44 -1.27 20.38
N LYS A 350 16.63 -1.00 20.92
CA LYS A 350 17.79 -1.88 20.79
C LYS A 350 17.62 -3.18 21.56
#